data_AF-Q44094-F1
#
_entry.id   AF-Q44094-F1
#
_cell.length_a   1.000
_cell.length_b   1.000
_cell.length_c   1.000
_cell.angle_alpha   90.00
_cell.angle_beta   90.00
_cell.angle_gamma   90.00
#
_symmetry.space_group_name_H-M   'P 1'
#
loop_
_entity.id
_entity.type
_entity.pdbx_description
1 polymer ?
#
loop_
_entity_poly.entity_id
_entity_poly.type
_entity_poly.pdbx_seq_one_letter_code
_entity_poly.pdbx_strand_id
1 'polypeptide(L)'
;MRRLALAFGGLFAALLMTVTAAPPAATAAPVGKLLGYFAEWGVYDRAYYVKNIHTSGSAAKLTHINYSFGNVTNGQCTVGDSYAAYDMAYTAANSVDGVADTWDAGALRGNFGQ
;
A
#
# COMPACT_ATOMS: atom_id res chain seq x y z
N MET A 1 76.64 0.36 -11.66
CA MET A 1 76.21 1.67 -12.22
C MET A 1 74.97 2.12 -11.47
N ARG A 2 74.95 3.38 -11.02
CA ARG A 2 73.83 4.09 -10.35
C ARG A 2 72.48 3.75 -11.03
N ARG A 3 71.36 3.62 -10.30
CA ARG A 3 70.50 4.76 -9.95
C ARG A 3 69.50 4.41 -8.82
N LEU A 4 69.53 5.31 -7.84
CA LEU A 4 68.52 5.62 -6.84
C LEU A 4 67.29 6.27 -7.51
N ALA A 5 66.07 5.93 -7.12
CA ALA A 5 64.85 6.71 -7.36
C ALA A 5 63.84 6.40 -6.24
N LEU A 6 63.89 7.16 -5.14
CA LEU A 6 62.91 8.18 -4.73
C LEU A 6 61.45 7.70 -4.66
N ALA A 7 61.00 7.54 -3.42
CA ALA A 7 59.61 7.49 -3.02
C ALA A 7 58.92 8.85 -3.30
N PHE A 8 57.67 8.79 -3.77
CA PHE A 8 56.72 9.88 -3.63
C PHE A 8 55.50 9.36 -2.86
N GLY A 9 55.40 9.74 -1.59
CA GLY A 9 54.21 9.56 -0.79
C GLY A 9 53.10 10.49 -1.28
N GLY A 10 52.01 9.91 -1.77
CA GLY A 10 50.75 10.62 -1.98
C GLY A 10 49.85 10.41 -0.76
N LEU A 11 49.72 11.45 0.05
CA LEU A 11 48.78 11.49 1.17
C LEU A 11 47.34 11.52 0.61
N PHE A 12 46.67 10.37 0.55
CA PHE A 12 45.24 10.29 0.28
C PHE A 12 44.48 10.74 1.53
N ALA A 13 44.10 12.02 1.60
CA ALA A 13 43.17 12.50 2.62
C ALA A 13 41.77 11.98 2.28
N ALA A 14 41.37 10.87 2.90
CA ALA A 14 40.01 10.36 2.84
C ALA A 14 39.09 11.32 3.63
N LEU A 15 38.32 12.14 2.90
CA LEU A 15 37.27 12.96 3.50
C LEU A 15 36.11 12.05 3.89
N LEU A 16 35.99 11.77 5.19
CA LEU A 16 34.89 10.99 5.77
C LEU A 16 33.61 11.84 5.71
N MET A 17 32.80 11.67 4.66
CA MET A 17 31.46 12.23 4.56
C MET A 17 30.54 11.46 5.51
N THR A 18 30.31 11.99 6.71
CA THR A 18 29.28 11.47 7.61
C THR A 18 27.90 11.75 7.02
N VAL A 19 27.28 10.74 6.41
CA VAL A 19 25.87 10.79 6.01
C VAL A 19 25.02 10.69 7.28
N THR A 20 24.58 11.83 7.82
CA THR A 20 23.56 11.84 8.86
C THR A 20 22.22 11.51 8.20
N ALA A 21 21.75 10.27 8.37
CA ALA A 21 20.40 9.90 7.99
C ALA A 21 19.42 10.71 8.85
N ALA A 22 18.65 11.61 8.21
CA ALA A 22 17.56 12.31 8.88
C ALA A 22 16.52 11.27 9.33
N PRO A 23 16.01 11.34 10.57
CA PRO A 23 14.90 10.49 10.98
C PRO A 23 13.72 10.70 10.03
N PRO A 24 12.95 9.65 9.69
CA PRO A 24 11.72 9.83 8.94
C PRO A 24 10.87 10.86 9.68
N ALA A 25 10.39 11.88 8.96
CA ALA A 25 9.53 12.89 9.53
C ALA A 25 8.33 12.18 10.19
N ALA A 26 8.19 12.32 11.49
CA ALA A 26 7.05 11.80 12.21
C ALA A 26 5.81 12.57 11.71
N THR A 27 5.02 11.93 10.85
CA THR A 27 3.72 12.45 10.45
C THR A 27 2.90 12.58 11.72
N ALA A 28 2.52 13.81 12.09
CA ALA A 28 1.64 14.04 13.22
C ALA A 28 0.41 13.14 13.06
N ALA A 29 0.11 12.34 14.11
CA ALA A 29 -1.07 11.49 14.10
C ALA A 29 -2.31 12.34 13.78
N PRO A 30 -3.27 11.85 12.98
CA PRO A 30 -4.45 12.61 12.63
C PRO A 30 -5.13 13.17 13.89
N VAL A 31 -5.36 14.49 13.92
CA VAL A 31 -6.07 15.14 15.02
C VAL A 31 -7.56 14.80 14.85
N GLY A 32 -7.99 13.69 15.43
CA GLY A 32 -9.38 13.21 15.39
C GLY A 32 -9.64 12.07 14.39
N LYS A 33 -10.90 11.63 14.33
CA LYS A 33 -11.32 10.55 13.43
C LYS A 33 -11.61 11.09 12.04
N LEU A 34 -10.81 10.68 11.06
CA LEU A 34 -11.11 10.85 9.63
C LEU A 34 -11.65 9.55 9.05
N LEU A 35 -12.91 9.56 8.61
CA LEU A 35 -13.65 8.41 8.08
C LEU A 35 -13.84 8.56 6.57
N GLY A 36 -13.55 7.51 5.81
CA GLY A 36 -13.93 7.38 4.40
C GLY A 36 -15.00 6.30 4.21
N TYR A 37 -15.88 6.47 3.23
CA TYR A 37 -16.78 5.42 2.76
C TYR A 37 -16.19 4.80 1.48
N PHE A 38 -16.04 3.48 1.46
CA PHE A 38 -15.68 2.73 0.26
C PHE A 38 -16.92 2.02 -0.27
N ALA A 39 -17.35 2.39 -1.47
CA ALA A 39 -18.54 1.84 -2.11
C ALA A 39 -18.21 0.50 -2.79
N GLU A 40 -18.91 -0.56 -2.42
CA GLU A 40 -18.79 -1.93 -2.96
C GLU A 40 -18.83 -1.96 -4.48
N TRP A 41 -19.76 -1.21 -5.08
CA TRP A 41 -19.96 -1.13 -6.53
C TRP A 41 -18.92 -0.26 -7.26
N GLY A 42 -17.97 0.34 -6.54
CA GLY A 42 -16.93 1.21 -7.11
C GLY A 42 -15.97 0.48 -8.05
N VAL A 43 -15.85 -0.84 -7.91
CA VAL A 43 -14.91 -1.67 -8.69
C VAL A 43 -15.37 -1.97 -10.12
N TYR A 44 -16.62 -1.67 -10.44
CA TYR A 44 -17.21 -1.87 -11.77
C TYR A 44 -16.88 -0.69 -12.69
N ASP A 45 -17.89 0.00 -13.24
CA ASP A 45 -17.71 1.08 -14.23
C ASP A 45 -16.85 2.25 -13.74
N ARG A 46 -16.75 2.44 -12.42
CA ARG A 46 -15.92 3.51 -11.84
C ARG A 46 -14.44 3.12 -11.76
N ALA A 47 -14.12 1.83 -11.88
CA ALA A 47 -12.79 1.27 -11.76
C ALA A 47 -12.02 1.82 -10.54
N TYR A 48 -12.72 1.99 -9.42
CA TYR A 48 -12.15 2.47 -8.15
C TYR A 48 -12.02 1.30 -7.19
N TYR A 49 -10.79 0.84 -7.02
CA TYR A 49 -10.38 -0.31 -6.23
C TYR A 49 -9.85 0.11 -4.85
N VAL A 50 -9.77 -0.80 -3.90
CA VAL A 50 -9.11 -0.56 -2.59
C VAL A 50 -7.67 -0.05 -2.80
N LYS A 51 -6.97 -0.53 -3.83
CA LYS A 51 -5.67 -0.02 -4.28
C LYS A 51 -5.64 1.50 -4.46
N ASN A 52 -6.70 2.12 -4.95
CA ASN A 52 -6.74 3.57 -5.15
C ASN A 52 -6.72 4.36 -3.83
N ILE A 53 -7.21 3.79 -2.73
CA ILE A 53 -7.09 4.38 -1.39
C ILE A 53 -5.61 4.42 -0.97
N HIS A 54 -4.86 3.34 -1.25
CA HIS A 54 -3.43 3.24 -0.97
C HIS A 54 -2.61 4.17 -1.88
N THR A 55 -2.74 4.03 -3.20
CA THR A 55 -1.89 4.75 -4.17
C THR A 55 -2.16 6.26 -4.22
N SER A 56 -3.36 6.72 -3.84
CA SER A 56 -3.64 8.16 -3.68
C SER A 56 -3.00 8.77 -2.42
N GLY A 57 -2.46 7.95 -1.51
CA GLY A 57 -1.98 8.39 -0.19
C GLY A 57 -3.10 8.67 0.81
N SER A 58 -4.35 8.35 0.49
CA SER A 58 -5.50 8.56 1.39
C SER A 58 -5.44 7.64 2.59
N ALA A 59 -4.98 6.40 2.43
CA ALA A 59 -4.83 5.43 3.51
C ALA A 59 -3.99 5.98 4.69
N ALA A 60 -2.95 6.77 4.42
CA ALA A 60 -2.10 7.37 5.45
C ALA A 60 -2.77 8.51 6.24
N LYS A 61 -3.90 9.03 5.75
CA LYS A 61 -4.65 10.14 6.37
C LYS A 61 -5.92 9.65 7.06
N LEU A 62 -6.55 8.61 6.51
CA LEU A 62 -7.76 8.02 7.05
C LEU A 62 -7.46 7.28 8.36
N THR A 63 -8.44 7.30 9.26
CA THR A 63 -8.41 6.52 10.51
C THR A 63 -9.42 5.39 10.49
N HIS A 64 -10.47 5.50 9.66
CA HIS A 64 -11.55 4.54 9.55
C HIS A 64 -12.02 4.47 8.09
N ILE A 65 -12.41 3.28 7.65
CA ILE A 65 -13.07 3.05 6.36
C ILE A 65 -14.36 2.28 6.64
N ASN A 66 -15.49 2.80 6.16
CA ASN A 66 -16.74 2.08 6.12
C ASN A 66 -16.92 1.43 4.75
N TYR A 67 -16.87 0.10 4.70
CA TYR A 67 -17.26 -0.66 3.52
C TYR A 67 -18.78 -0.59 3.34
N SER A 68 -19.24 -0.21 2.15
CA SER A 68 -20.62 0.20 1.93
C SER A 68 -21.27 -0.47 0.72
N PHE A 69 -22.37 -1.21 0.86
CA PHE A 69 -23.13 -1.48 2.09
C PHE A 69 -23.31 -2.96 2.32
N GLY A 70 -23.28 -3.35 3.61
CA GLY A 70 -23.96 -4.59 4.02
C GLY A 70 -25.47 -4.40 3.86
N ASN A 71 -26.16 -5.47 3.47
CA ASN A 71 -27.60 -5.47 3.29
C ASN A 71 -28.31 -6.10 4.50
N VAL A 72 -29.62 -5.93 4.57
CA VAL A 72 -30.47 -6.56 5.59
C VAL A 72 -31.58 -7.33 4.91
N THR A 73 -31.62 -8.64 5.12
CA THR A 73 -32.66 -9.52 4.57
C THR A 73 -33.26 -10.34 5.70
N ASN A 74 -34.58 -10.32 5.83
CA ASN A 74 -35.29 -11.01 6.92
C ASN A 74 -34.76 -10.66 8.33
N GLY A 75 -34.37 -9.40 8.53
CA GLY A 75 -33.82 -8.92 9.81
C GLY A 75 -32.40 -9.42 10.13
N GLN A 76 -31.71 -10.05 9.16
CA GLN A 76 -30.33 -10.52 9.30
C GLN A 76 -29.41 -9.74 8.36
N CYS A 77 -28.16 -9.54 8.79
CA CYS A 77 -27.12 -8.96 7.94
C CYS A 77 -26.80 -9.92 6.80
N THR A 78 -26.76 -9.41 5.57
CA THR A 78 -26.38 -10.13 4.37
C THR A 78 -25.36 -9.33 3.58
N VAL A 79 -24.60 -10.00 2.71
CA VAL A 79 -23.70 -9.33 1.77
C VAL A 79 -24.55 -8.74 0.64
N GLY A 80 -24.27 -7.49 0.25
CA GLY A 80 -24.98 -6.81 -0.84
C GLY A 80 -24.69 -7.47 -2.18
N ASP A 81 -23.42 -7.50 -2.56
CA ASP A 81 -22.91 -8.13 -3.76
C ASP A 81 -21.74 -9.07 -3.42
N SER A 82 -22.00 -10.38 -3.40
CA SER A 82 -20.98 -11.39 -3.09
C SER A 82 -19.83 -11.39 -4.08
N TYR A 83 -20.08 -11.02 -5.35
CA TYR A 83 -19.03 -11.02 -6.36
C TYR A 83 -18.02 -9.93 -6.08
N ALA A 84 -18.45 -8.66 -5.94
CA ALA A 84 -17.55 -7.59 -5.56
C ALA A 84 -16.91 -7.81 -4.18
N ALA A 85 -17.67 -8.32 -3.21
CA ALA A 85 -17.21 -8.47 -1.83
C ALA A 85 -16.06 -9.48 -1.69
N TYR A 86 -16.22 -10.71 -2.21
CA TYR A 86 -15.26 -11.79 -1.92
C TYR A 86 -14.95 -12.76 -3.07
N ASP A 87 -15.51 -12.59 -4.27
CA ASP A 87 -15.31 -13.55 -5.37
C ASP A 87 -14.58 -12.98 -6.60
N MET A 88 -14.69 -11.67 -6.84
CA MET A 88 -14.01 -10.98 -7.94
C MET A 88 -12.50 -11.17 -7.82
N ALA A 89 -11.90 -11.79 -8.83
CA ALA A 89 -10.45 -11.97 -8.89
C ALA A 89 -9.76 -10.67 -9.32
N TYR A 90 -8.80 -10.24 -8.52
CA TYR A 90 -7.92 -9.12 -8.82
C TYR A 90 -6.67 -9.60 -9.56
N THR A 91 -6.24 -8.80 -10.54
CA THR A 91 -4.93 -8.90 -11.17
C THR A 91 -3.89 -8.15 -10.34
N ALA A 92 -2.60 -8.39 -10.59
CA ALA A 92 -1.52 -7.59 -10.02
C ALA A 92 -1.68 -6.06 -10.27
N ALA A 93 -2.33 -5.67 -11.37
CA ALA A 93 -2.52 -4.27 -11.73
C ALA A 93 -3.49 -3.55 -10.80
N ASN A 94 -4.58 -4.20 -10.37
CA ASN A 94 -5.61 -3.63 -9.51
C ASN A 94 -5.50 -4.07 -8.04
N SER A 95 -4.65 -5.03 -7.68
CA SER A 95 -4.43 -5.43 -6.30
C SER A 95 -3.55 -4.48 -5.51
N VAL A 96 -3.78 -4.39 -4.19
CA VAL A 96 -3.03 -3.52 -3.26
C VAL A 96 -1.57 -3.97 -3.14
N ASP A 97 -1.35 -5.28 -3.01
CA ASP A 97 -0.04 -5.91 -2.82
C ASP A 97 0.75 -6.11 -4.12
N GLY A 98 0.10 -5.90 -5.28
CA GLY A 98 0.71 -6.11 -6.59
C GLY A 98 0.80 -7.57 -7.03
N VAL A 99 0.09 -8.49 -6.35
CA VAL A 99 -0.01 -9.91 -6.71
C VAL A 99 -1.41 -10.20 -7.24
N ALA A 100 -1.53 -11.08 -8.24
CA ALA A 100 -2.85 -11.50 -8.73
C ALA A 100 -3.45 -12.56 -7.79
N ASP A 101 -4.77 -12.51 -7.62
CA ASP A 101 -5.49 -13.51 -6.83
C ASP A 101 -5.34 -14.91 -7.42
N THR A 102 -5.32 -15.92 -6.54
CA THR A 102 -5.30 -17.34 -6.94
C THR A 102 -6.72 -17.94 -6.95
N TRP A 103 -6.81 -19.16 -7.48
CA TRP A 103 -8.04 -19.97 -7.45
C TRP A 103 -7.93 -21.11 -6.44
N ASP A 104 -7.01 -20.99 -5.48
CA ASP A 104 -6.78 -22.01 -4.47
C ASP A 104 -8.00 -22.12 -3.53
N ALA A 105 -8.28 -23.34 -3.09
CA ALA A 105 -9.41 -23.58 -2.20
C ALA A 105 -9.25 -22.78 -0.89
N GLY A 106 -10.24 -21.91 -0.60
CA GLY A 106 -10.25 -21.07 0.59
C GLY A 106 -9.49 -19.75 0.48
N ALA A 107 -8.91 -19.42 -0.69
CA ALA A 107 -8.33 -18.11 -0.93
C ALA A 107 -9.43 -17.02 -0.90
N LEU A 108 -9.21 -15.97 -0.11
CA LEU A 108 -10.10 -14.81 -0.07
C LEU A 108 -9.75 -13.87 -1.23
N ARG A 109 -10.78 -13.34 -1.91
CA ARG A 109 -10.67 -12.43 -3.05
C ARG A 109 -11.62 -11.24 -2.88
N GLY A 110 -11.93 -10.55 -3.97
CA GLY A 110 -12.82 -9.40 -3.98
C GLY A 110 -12.28 -8.26 -3.11
N ASN A 111 -13.15 -7.30 -2.80
CA ASN A 111 -12.80 -6.16 -1.97
C ASN A 111 -12.31 -6.56 -0.58
N PHE A 112 -12.77 -7.68 -0.03
CA PHE A 112 -12.34 -8.17 1.29
C PHE A 112 -10.95 -8.81 1.28
N GLY A 113 -10.48 -9.26 0.12
CA GLY A 113 -9.13 -9.78 -0.07
C GLY A 113 -8.08 -8.69 -0.31
N GLN A 114 -8.47 -7.40 -0.32
CA GLN A 114 -7.60 -6.25 -0.60
C GLN A 114 -7.43 -5.35 0.62
#